data_AF-A0A9Q0EW86-F1
#
_entry.id   AF-A0A9Q0EW86-F1
#
_cell.length_a   1.000
_cell.length_b   1.000
_cell.length_c   1.000
_cell.angle_alpha   90.00
_cell.angle_beta   90.00
_cell.angle_gamma   90.00
#
_symmetry.space_group_name_H-M   'P 1'
#
loop_
_entity.id
_entity.type
_entity.pdbx_description
1 polymer ?
#
loop_
_entity_poly.entity_id
_entity_poly.type
_entity_poly.pdbx_seq_one_letter_code
_entity_poly.pdbx_strand_id
1 'polypeptide(L)'
;MARVLTLDLYRELKQWVTHRGFTVDRVIQTGVDNPGHPFIMTVGCVAGDEETYEEFKELLDPVIQERHGGYKPSDKHKTDLNPAHLEGGDDLDPNYVLSSRVRTGRSVRGFCLPPHCSRGERRAVETLSIEALDTLSGDLEGKYYALKNMTDAEQQQLIDDHFLFDKPVSPLLLASGMARDWPDGRGIWHNVNKTFLVWVNEEDHLRVISMQKGGNMKEVFNRFCTGLTKIESLFKERKYAFMWNEHLGYVLTCPSNLGTGLRAGVHVKLPNLSKNAKFEDILKRLRLQKRGTGTHPEDQGGPGSTPWSTEPHSSSTSPPLTDIIVIHQDLVVVIWFKAS
;
A
#
# COMPACT_ATOMS: atom_id res chain seq x y z
N MET A 1 15.11 -8.45 3.13
CA MET A 1 16.43 -8.02 2.64
C MET A 1 17.57 -8.58 3.48
N ALA A 2 17.75 -8.16 4.75
CA ALA A 2 18.92 -8.54 5.56
C ALA A 2 19.05 -10.06 5.85
N ARG A 3 17.94 -10.82 5.79
CA ARG A 3 17.94 -12.29 5.92
C ARG A 3 18.45 -13.03 4.68
N VAL A 4 18.49 -12.34 3.54
CA VAL A 4 18.82 -12.92 2.23
C VAL A 4 20.18 -12.45 1.74
N LEU A 5 20.52 -11.17 1.96
CA LEU A 5 21.75 -10.58 1.43
C LEU A 5 22.99 -11.25 2.04
N THR A 6 23.91 -11.71 1.19
CA THR A 6 25.24 -12.21 1.58
C THR A 6 26.33 -11.34 0.96
N LEU A 7 27.57 -11.43 1.48
CA LEU A 7 28.70 -10.68 0.95
C LEU A 7 29.00 -11.03 -0.52
N ASP A 8 28.90 -12.30 -0.88
CA ASP A 8 29.17 -12.75 -2.25
C ASP A 8 28.07 -12.30 -3.20
N LEU A 9 26.79 -12.41 -2.78
CA LEU A 9 25.67 -11.86 -3.54
C LEU A 9 25.81 -10.35 -3.74
N TYR A 10 26.21 -9.60 -2.71
CA TYR A 10 26.44 -8.16 -2.85
C TYR A 10 27.58 -7.84 -3.82
N ARG A 11 28.70 -8.60 -3.78
CA ARG A 11 29.85 -8.41 -4.69
C ARG A 11 29.49 -8.65 -6.14
N GLU A 12 28.56 -9.57 -6.39
CA GLU A 12 27.98 -9.81 -7.70
C GLU A 12 27.05 -8.66 -8.11
N LEU A 13 26.02 -8.39 -7.30
CA LEU A 13 24.95 -7.43 -7.64
C LEU A 13 25.41 -5.98 -7.74
N LYS A 14 26.47 -5.56 -7.02
CA LYS A 14 26.98 -4.18 -7.08
C LYS A 14 27.52 -3.75 -8.45
N GLN A 15 27.76 -4.72 -9.34
CA GLN A 15 28.24 -4.47 -10.70
C GLN A 15 27.09 -4.15 -11.66
N TRP A 16 25.86 -4.46 -11.25
CA TRP A 16 24.66 -4.29 -12.06
C TRP A 16 23.97 -2.95 -11.78
N VAL A 17 23.38 -2.41 -12.83
CA VAL A 17 22.61 -1.17 -12.80
C VAL A 17 21.46 -1.32 -13.80
N THR A 18 20.26 -0.89 -13.42
CA THR A 18 19.13 -0.90 -14.35
C THR A 18 19.38 0.08 -15.49
N HIS A 19 18.64 -0.06 -16.59
CA HIS A 19 18.73 0.87 -17.71
C HIS A 19 18.57 2.35 -17.29
N ARG A 20 17.85 2.62 -16.20
CA ARG A 20 17.60 3.98 -15.68
C ARG A 20 18.58 4.44 -14.59
N GLY A 21 19.54 3.60 -14.20
CA GLY A 21 20.57 3.99 -13.23
C GLY A 21 20.26 3.56 -11.79
N PHE A 22 19.31 2.66 -11.56
CA PHE A 22 19.03 2.16 -10.21
C PHE A 22 19.99 1.02 -9.85
N THR A 23 20.54 1.05 -8.63
CA THR A 23 21.61 0.14 -8.18
C THR A 23 21.17 -0.70 -7.00
N VAL A 24 21.89 -1.79 -6.73
CA VAL A 24 21.62 -2.63 -5.54
C VAL A 24 21.69 -1.84 -4.24
N ASP A 25 22.59 -0.85 -4.12
CA ASP A 25 22.67 0.01 -2.94
C ASP A 25 21.36 0.76 -2.71
N ARG A 26 20.77 1.32 -3.77
CA ARG A 26 19.47 1.99 -3.70
C ARG A 26 18.33 1.01 -3.40
N VAL A 27 18.41 -0.22 -3.90
CA VAL A 27 17.45 -1.28 -3.59
C VAL A 27 17.42 -1.55 -2.08
N ILE A 28 18.58 -1.66 -1.43
CA ILE A 28 18.69 -2.10 -0.04
C ILE A 28 18.75 -0.98 1.00
N GLN A 29 18.99 0.27 0.59
CA GLN A 29 19.26 1.41 1.49
C GLN A 29 18.26 1.50 2.64
N THR A 30 16.96 1.40 2.34
CA THR A 30 15.91 1.48 3.37
C THR A 30 16.04 0.37 4.42
N GLY A 31 16.49 -0.83 4.07
CA GLY A 31 16.73 -1.92 5.03
C GLY A 31 18.06 -1.81 5.77
N VAL A 32 19.05 -1.11 5.22
CA VAL A 32 20.30 -0.78 5.92
C VAL A 32 20.02 0.26 7.00
N ASP A 33 19.28 1.32 6.65
CA ASP A 33 18.98 2.43 7.58
C ASP A 33 17.93 2.06 8.62
N ASN A 34 17.08 1.07 8.34
CA ASN A 34 15.99 0.64 9.22
C ASN A 34 16.15 -0.84 9.59
N PRO A 35 16.89 -1.18 10.67
CA PRO A 35 17.11 -2.56 11.09
C PRO A 35 15.83 -3.27 11.60
N GLY A 36 14.78 -2.52 11.87
CA GLY A 36 13.49 -3.03 12.30
C GLY A 36 12.40 -1.96 12.24
N HIS A 37 11.19 -2.33 12.65
CA HIS A 37 10.06 -1.41 12.75
C HIS A 37 9.20 -1.78 13.97
N PRO A 38 8.66 -0.81 14.74
CA PRO A 38 7.99 -1.09 16.02
C PRO A 38 6.79 -2.04 15.94
N PHE A 39 6.11 -2.10 14.79
CA PHE A 39 4.80 -2.76 14.67
C PHE A 39 4.73 -3.93 13.67
N ILE A 40 5.67 -4.03 12.72
CA ILE A 40 5.59 -5.00 11.63
C ILE A 40 6.99 -5.48 11.21
N MET A 41 7.08 -6.69 10.65
CA MET A 41 8.26 -7.13 9.92
C MET A 41 8.33 -6.39 8.58
N THR A 42 9.41 -5.65 8.34
CA THR A 42 9.64 -4.90 7.11
C THR A 42 10.31 -5.77 6.05
N VAL A 43 10.18 -5.38 4.77
CA VAL A 43 10.86 -6.07 3.66
C VAL A 43 12.34 -5.65 3.60
N GLY A 44 12.61 -4.35 3.82
CA GLY A 44 13.97 -3.77 3.82
C GLY A 44 14.58 -3.57 2.44
N CYS A 45 13.78 -3.60 1.37
CA CYS A 45 14.22 -3.20 0.03
C CYS A 45 13.06 -2.65 -0.80
N VAL A 46 13.39 -1.92 -1.87
CA VAL A 46 12.45 -1.30 -2.81
C VAL A 46 12.93 -1.44 -4.25
N ALA A 47 12.01 -1.32 -5.20
CA ALA A 47 12.30 -1.18 -6.62
C ALA A 47 12.28 0.28 -7.07
N GLY A 48 13.21 0.63 -7.97
CA GLY A 48 13.31 1.98 -8.55
C GLY A 48 12.64 2.11 -9.91
N ASP A 49 12.41 0.99 -10.59
CA ASP A 49 11.81 0.86 -11.92
C ASP A 49 11.31 -0.59 -12.13
N GLU A 50 10.74 -0.90 -13.30
CA GLU A 50 10.20 -2.23 -13.60
C GLU A 50 11.33 -3.27 -13.72
N GLU A 51 12.46 -2.86 -14.28
CA GLU A 51 13.64 -3.69 -14.55
C GLU A 51 14.36 -4.13 -13.27
N THR A 52 14.23 -3.38 -12.17
CA THR A 52 14.80 -3.73 -10.86
C THR A 52 14.51 -5.19 -10.47
N TYR A 53 13.30 -5.68 -10.71
CA TYR A 53 12.91 -7.04 -10.32
C TYR A 53 13.60 -8.14 -11.14
N GLU A 54 14.06 -7.85 -12.37
CA GLU A 54 14.81 -8.80 -13.18
C GLU A 54 16.32 -8.69 -12.89
N GLU A 55 16.86 -7.46 -12.90
CA GLU A 55 18.31 -7.21 -12.74
C GLU A 55 18.82 -7.61 -11.35
N PHE A 56 17.97 -7.55 -10.33
CA PHE A 56 18.31 -7.93 -8.95
C PHE A 56 17.51 -9.14 -8.44
N LYS A 57 17.03 -10.01 -9.34
CA LYS A 57 16.20 -11.17 -8.97
C LYS A 57 16.86 -12.12 -7.98
N GLU A 58 18.17 -12.34 -8.06
CA GLU A 58 18.90 -13.22 -7.13
C GLU A 58 18.79 -12.76 -5.65
N LEU A 59 18.55 -11.46 -5.42
CA LEU A 59 18.20 -10.91 -4.11
C LEU A 59 16.68 -10.83 -3.89
N LEU A 60 15.93 -10.39 -4.89
CA LEU A 60 14.51 -10.06 -4.73
C LEU A 60 13.62 -11.30 -4.69
N ASP A 61 13.92 -12.34 -5.45
CA ASP A 61 13.16 -13.58 -5.48
C ASP A 61 13.11 -14.30 -4.12
N PRO A 62 14.23 -14.52 -3.40
CA PRO A 62 14.16 -15.10 -2.06
C PRO A 62 13.45 -14.19 -1.06
N VAL A 63 13.57 -12.86 -1.21
CA VAL A 63 12.83 -11.89 -0.38
C VAL A 63 11.32 -12.00 -0.62
N ILE A 64 10.90 -12.11 -1.88
CA ILE A 64 9.51 -12.29 -2.29
C ILE A 64 8.99 -13.62 -1.75
N GLN A 65 9.75 -14.70 -1.93
CA GLN A 65 9.39 -16.03 -1.45
C GLN A 65 9.18 -16.05 0.07
N GLU A 66 10.09 -15.45 0.85
CA GLU A 66 9.92 -15.35 2.31
C GLU A 66 8.71 -14.49 2.67
N ARG A 67 8.55 -13.33 2.03
CA ARG A 67 7.51 -12.37 2.37
C ARG A 67 6.10 -12.86 2.04
N HIS A 68 5.95 -13.62 0.96
CA HIS A 68 4.69 -14.10 0.41
C HIS A 68 4.42 -15.59 0.68
N GLY A 69 5.01 -16.12 1.75
CA GLY A 69 4.64 -17.44 2.28
C GLY A 69 5.03 -18.61 1.38
N GLY A 70 6.16 -18.51 0.68
CA GLY A 70 6.73 -19.56 -0.14
C GLY A 70 6.47 -19.43 -1.65
N TYR A 71 6.05 -18.24 -2.13
CA TYR A 71 5.87 -17.97 -3.55
C TYR A 71 7.20 -18.07 -4.31
N LYS A 72 7.36 -19.10 -5.13
CA LYS A 72 8.63 -19.47 -5.78
C LYS A 72 8.85 -18.70 -7.07
N PRO A 73 10.11 -18.55 -7.53
CA PRO A 73 10.43 -17.96 -8.85
C PRO A 73 9.72 -18.64 -10.04
N SER A 74 9.38 -19.92 -9.89
CA SER A 74 8.65 -20.70 -10.91
C SER A 74 7.14 -20.50 -10.90
N ASP A 75 6.58 -19.89 -9.85
CA ASP A 75 5.14 -19.72 -9.70
C ASP A 75 4.64 -18.61 -10.63
N LYS A 76 3.34 -18.62 -10.94
CA LYS A 76 2.71 -17.61 -11.80
C LYS A 76 1.57 -16.94 -11.08
N HIS A 77 1.49 -15.61 -11.17
CA HIS A 77 0.44 -14.85 -10.53
C HIS A 77 -0.89 -15.06 -11.27
N LYS A 78 -1.99 -15.14 -10.51
CA LYS A 78 -3.34 -15.18 -11.06
C LYS A 78 -4.11 -13.98 -10.53
N THR A 79 -4.73 -13.24 -11.44
CA THR A 79 -5.59 -12.10 -11.11
C THR A 79 -7.03 -12.45 -11.44
N ASP A 80 -7.93 -12.21 -10.49
CA ASP A 80 -9.37 -12.26 -10.69
C ASP A 80 -9.99 -11.00 -10.08
N LEU A 81 -10.53 -10.13 -10.94
CA LEU A 81 -11.22 -8.90 -10.55
C LEU A 81 -12.72 -9.01 -10.84
N ASN A 82 -13.29 -10.21 -10.96
CA ASN A 82 -14.73 -10.39 -11.09
C ASN A 82 -15.41 -10.33 -9.71
N PRO A 83 -16.14 -9.25 -9.38
CA PRO A 83 -16.80 -9.14 -8.07
C PRO A 83 -17.92 -10.17 -7.87
N ALA A 84 -18.43 -10.79 -8.94
CA ALA A 84 -19.45 -11.83 -8.84
C ALA A 84 -18.93 -13.13 -8.19
N HIS A 85 -17.62 -13.35 -8.17
CA HIS A 85 -17.01 -14.50 -7.52
C HIS A 85 -16.88 -14.32 -5.99
N LEU A 86 -17.21 -13.14 -5.45
CA LEU A 86 -17.19 -12.90 -4.01
C LEU A 86 -18.45 -13.50 -3.35
N GLU A 87 -18.23 -14.54 -2.56
CA GLU A 87 -19.24 -15.16 -1.70
C GLU A 87 -19.30 -14.44 -0.34
N GLY A 88 -20.51 -14.06 0.09
CA GLY A 88 -20.75 -13.32 1.35
C GLY A 88 -20.19 -11.89 1.36
N GLY A 89 -20.01 -11.35 2.57
CA GLY A 89 -19.41 -10.03 2.81
C GLY A 89 -20.33 -8.84 2.58
N ASP A 90 -21.61 -9.08 2.29
CA ASP A 90 -22.66 -8.06 2.17
C ASP A 90 -23.28 -7.66 3.51
N ASP A 91 -23.07 -8.45 4.57
CA ASP A 91 -23.78 -8.37 5.84
C ASP A 91 -22.87 -8.49 7.08
N LEU A 92 -21.58 -8.12 6.98
CA LEU A 92 -20.69 -8.16 8.15
C LEU A 92 -21.28 -7.33 9.31
N ASP A 93 -21.34 -7.92 10.51
CA ASP A 93 -22.10 -7.38 11.64
C ASP A 93 -21.69 -5.93 11.98
N PRO A 94 -22.59 -4.94 11.80
CA PRO A 94 -22.29 -3.53 12.00
C PRO A 94 -22.05 -3.15 13.47
N ASN A 95 -22.40 -4.02 14.43
CA ASN A 95 -22.05 -3.81 15.84
C ASN A 95 -20.53 -3.92 16.07
N TYR A 96 -19.84 -4.69 15.24
CA TYR A 96 -18.40 -4.89 15.31
C TYR A 96 -17.67 -4.14 14.19
N VAL A 97 -18.15 -4.25 12.95
CA VAL A 97 -17.49 -3.68 11.75
C VAL A 97 -17.93 -2.24 11.51
N LEU A 98 -17.00 -1.30 11.69
CA LEU A 98 -17.24 0.14 11.60
C LEU A 98 -17.08 0.67 10.16
N SER A 99 -16.18 0.08 9.39
CA SER A 99 -15.93 0.44 8.00
C SER A 99 -15.22 -0.67 7.26
N SER A 100 -15.45 -0.71 5.95
CA SER A 100 -14.85 -1.66 5.02
C SER A 100 -14.04 -0.91 3.96
N ARG A 101 -12.87 -1.44 3.60
CA ARG A 101 -11.96 -0.80 2.65
C ARG A 101 -11.19 -1.82 1.82
N VAL A 102 -11.08 -1.57 0.52
CA VAL A 102 -10.21 -2.30 -0.41
C VAL A 102 -9.28 -1.30 -1.07
N ARG A 103 -7.99 -1.60 -1.14
CA ARG A 103 -7.02 -0.80 -1.88
C ARG A 103 -6.08 -1.66 -2.71
N THR A 104 -5.52 -1.10 -3.77
CA THR A 104 -4.36 -1.63 -4.49
C THR A 104 -3.44 -0.50 -4.96
N GLY A 105 -2.28 -0.84 -5.51
CA GLY A 105 -1.44 0.08 -6.27
C GLY A 105 -1.40 -0.26 -7.77
N ARG A 106 -1.04 0.73 -8.58
CA ARG A 106 -0.66 0.56 -9.99
C ARG A 106 0.54 1.44 -10.32
N SER A 107 1.48 0.88 -11.09
CA SER A 107 2.64 1.61 -11.61
C SER A 107 2.54 1.72 -13.12
N VAL A 108 2.61 2.94 -13.66
CA VAL A 108 2.65 3.18 -15.11
C VAL A 108 3.99 2.70 -15.71
N ARG A 109 3.93 1.79 -16.69
CA ARG A 109 5.11 1.28 -17.41
C ARG A 109 5.83 2.42 -18.15
N GLY A 110 7.16 2.36 -18.14
CA GLY A 110 8.01 3.37 -18.79
C GLY A 110 8.33 4.59 -17.93
N PHE A 111 7.95 4.60 -16.64
CA PHE A 111 8.36 5.61 -15.67
C PHE A 111 9.09 4.94 -14.50
N CYS A 112 10.14 5.57 -13.98
CA CYS A 112 10.73 5.15 -12.70
C CYS A 112 9.69 5.20 -11.57
N LEU A 113 9.79 4.28 -10.62
CA LEU A 113 9.01 4.23 -9.39
C LEU A 113 9.42 5.37 -8.42
N PRO A 114 8.62 5.70 -7.39
CA PRO A 114 8.87 6.81 -6.48
C PRO A 114 10.27 6.90 -5.84
N PRO A 115 10.96 5.79 -5.50
CA PRO A 115 12.34 5.86 -5.00
C PRO A 115 13.31 6.54 -5.97
N HIS A 116 13.06 6.43 -7.27
CA HIS A 116 14.01 6.85 -8.31
C HIS A 116 13.50 7.94 -9.24
N CYS A 117 12.18 8.15 -9.35
CA CYS A 117 11.62 9.08 -10.32
C CYS A 117 12.15 10.51 -10.19
N SER A 118 12.38 11.14 -11.33
CA SER A 118 12.67 12.57 -11.41
C SER A 118 11.41 13.41 -11.19
N ARG A 119 11.56 14.72 -10.93
CA ARG A 119 10.41 15.64 -10.91
C ARG A 119 9.62 15.62 -12.22
N GLY A 120 10.32 15.49 -13.36
CA GLY A 120 9.69 15.43 -14.69
C GLY A 120 8.81 14.19 -14.86
N GLU A 121 9.35 13.00 -14.55
CA GLU A 121 8.58 11.75 -14.59
C GLU A 121 7.40 11.78 -13.63
N ARG A 122 7.59 12.28 -12.41
CA ARG A 122 6.52 12.37 -11.41
C ARG A 122 5.36 13.25 -11.89
N ARG A 123 5.66 14.42 -12.47
CA ARG A 123 4.66 15.33 -13.04
C ARG A 123 3.99 14.74 -14.29
N ALA A 124 4.71 13.95 -15.09
CA ALA A 124 4.11 13.25 -16.22
C ALA A 124 3.10 12.19 -15.76
N VAL A 125 3.44 11.40 -14.72
CA VAL A 125 2.50 10.47 -14.08
C VAL A 125 1.30 11.22 -13.49
N GLU A 126 1.51 12.35 -12.81
CA GLU A 126 0.43 13.19 -12.27
C GLU A 126 -0.53 13.66 -13.39
N THR A 127 0.02 14.25 -14.45
CA THR A 127 -0.76 14.76 -15.60
C THR A 127 -1.59 13.65 -16.25
N LEU A 128 -0.96 12.52 -16.56
CA LEU A 128 -1.64 11.35 -17.13
C LEU A 128 -2.76 10.84 -16.21
N SER A 129 -2.52 10.82 -14.90
CA SER A 129 -3.51 10.38 -13.92
C SER A 129 -4.71 11.31 -13.87
N ILE A 130 -4.49 12.62 -13.87
CA ILE A 130 -5.57 13.63 -13.91
C ILE A 130 -6.39 13.46 -15.19
N GLU A 131 -5.74 13.42 -16.35
CA GLU A 131 -6.41 13.27 -17.65
C GLU A 131 -7.26 12.00 -17.74
N ALA A 132 -6.83 10.90 -17.12
CA ALA A 132 -7.62 9.69 -17.04
C ALA A 132 -8.79 9.82 -16.06
N LEU A 133 -8.51 10.25 -14.83
CA LEU A 133 -9.50 10.28 -13.74
C LEU A 133 -10.61 11.32 -13.96
N ASP A 134 -10.32 12.44 -14.63
CA ASP A 134 -11.32 13.46 -14.99
C ASP A 134 -12.36 12.98 -16.01
N THR A 135 -12.12 11.83 -16.66
CA THR A 135 -13.08 11.21 -17.59
C THR A 135 -13.97 10.15 -16.93
N LEU A 136 -13.80 9.90 -15.63
CA LEU A 136 -14.72 9.06 -14.88
C LEU A 136 -16.07 9.75 -14.71
N SER A 137 -17.15 8.99 -14.79
CA SER A 137 -18.52 9.48 -14.81
C SER A 137 -19.42 8.64 -13.90
N GLY A 138 -20.64 9.12 -13.62
CA GLY A 138 -21.61 8.40 -12.80
C GLY A 138 -21.21 8.38 -11.32
N ASP A 139 -21.29 7.22 -10.68
CA ASP A 139 -20.89 7.06 -9.26
C ASP A 139 -19.37 7.22 -9.04
N LEU A 140 -18.60 7.15 -10.12
CA LEU A 140 -17.15 7.39 -10.14
C LEU A 140 -16.79 8.82 -10.57
N GLU A 141 -17.75 9.72 -10.84
CA GLU A 141 -17.43 11.12 -11.13
C GLU A 141 -16.77 11.78 -9.92
N GLY A 142 -15.68 12.50 -10.16
CA GLY A 142 -14.84 13.05 -9.10
C GLY A 142 -13.92 14.16 -9.56
N LYS A 143 -13.05 14.59 -8.65
CA LYS A 143 -12.13 15.70 -8.87
C LYS A 143 -10.76 15.41 -8.28
N TYR A 144 -9.72 15.87 -8.97
CA TYR A 144 -8.36 15.88 -8.45
C TYR A 144 -8.05 17.13 -7.62
N TYR A 145 -7.33 16.93 -6.53
CA TYR A 145 -6.85 17.95 -5.63
C TYR A 145 -5.34 17.77 -5.43
N ALA A 146 -4.56 18.69 -6.01
CA ALA A 146 -3.12 18.71 -5.85
C ALA A 146 -2.76 19.15 -4.42
N LEU A 147 -1.85 18.43 -3.75
CA LEU A 147 -1.46 18.74 -2.37
C LEU A 147 -0.88 20.16 -2.24
N LYS A 148 -0.10 20.61 -3.22
CA LYS A 148 0.49 21.96 -3.24
C LYS A 148 -0.53 23.10 -3.22
N ASN A 149 -1.80 22.82 -3.57
CA ASN A 149 -2.88 23.79 -3.63
C ASN A 149 -3.87 23.65 -2.46
N MET A 150 -3.67 22.67 -1.57
CA MET A 150 -4.50 22.50 -0.37
C MET A 150 -4.00 23.40 0.75
N THR A 151 -4.94 23.95 1.51
CA THR A 151 -4.62 24.54 2.82
C THR A 151 -4.28 23.43 3.82
N ASP A 152 -3.50 23.76 4.85
CA ASP A 152 -3.18 22.79 5.93
C ASP A 152 -4.45 22.27 6.61
N ALA A 153 -5.51 23.09 6.73
CA ALA A 153 -6.80 22.69 7.30
C ALA A 153 -7.55 21.67 6.43
N GLU A 154 -7.58 21.86 5.11
CA GLU A 154 -8.16 20.88 4.18
C GLU A 154 -7.36 19.57 4.18
N GLN A 155 -6.03 19.68 4.20
CA GLN A 155 -5.14 18.53 4.28
C GLN A 155 -5.41 17.73 5.57
N GLN A 156 -5.45 18.40 6.72
CA GLN A 156 -5.69 17.76 8.01
C GLN A 156 -7.09 17.12 8.08
N GLN A 157 -8.14 17.81 7.60
CA GLN A 157 -9.48 17.24 7.59
C GLN A 157 -9.56 15.96 6.75
N LEU A 158 -8.88 15.91 5.61
CA LEU A 158 -8.84 14.69 4.79
C LEU A 158 -8.03 13.56 5.44
N ILE A 159 -7.01 13.88 6.25
CA ILE A 159 -6.26 12.91 7.05
C ILE A 159 -7.16 12.34 8.16
N ASP A 160 -7.85 13.22 8.89
CA ASP A 160 -8.75 12.87 9.99
C ASP A 160 -9.93 12.01 9.50
N ASP A 161 -10.43 12.28 8.30
CA ASP A 161 -11.46 11.47 7.63
C ASP A 161 -10.92 10.12 7.10
N HIS A 162 -9.62 9.85 7.23
CA HIS A 162 -8.89 8.71 6.68
C HIS A 162 -8.89 8.63 5.13
N PHE A 163 -9.03 9.76 4.45
CA PHE A 163 -9.06 9.85 2.99
C PHE A 163 -7.69 10.17 2.39
N LEU A 164 -6.88 10.97 3.07
CA LEU A 164 -5.57 11.39 2.59
C LEU A 164 -4.44 10.65 3.29
N PHE A 165 -3.31 10.57 2.60
CA PHE A 165 -2.06 10.06 3.16
C PHE A 165 -1.37 11.14 3.99
N ASP A 166 -0.69 10.70 5.05
CA ASP A 166 0.10 11.59 5.89
C ASP A 166 1.28 12.19 5.13
N LYS A 167 1.83 13.29 5.66
CA LYS A 167 3.16 13.77 5.25
C LYS A 167 4.14 12.60 5.44
N PRO A 168 5.09 12.38 4.50
CA PRO A 168 5.96 11.21 4.52
C PRO A 168 6.98 11.34 5.67
N VAL A 169 6.58 10.91 6.86
CA VAL A 169 7.41 10.86 8.07
C VAL A 169 7.93 9.46 8.35
N SER A 170 7.40 8.46 7.64
CA SER A 170 7.83 7.07 7.77
C SER A 170 9.32 6.96 7.41
N PRO A 171 10.16 6.41 8.30
CA PRO A 171 11.58 6.30 8.03
C PRO A 171 11.87 5.34 6.87
N LEU A 172 10.93 4.42 6.56
CA LEU A 172 11.00 3.56 5.39
C LEU A 172 10.87 4.35 4.08
N LEU A 173 9.96 5.34 4.02
CA LEU A 173 9.74 6.21 2.86
C LEU A 173 10.85 7.25 2.70
N LEU A 174 11.36 7.77 3.83
CA LEU A 174 12.46 8.73 3.84
C LEU A 174 13.75 8.07 3.34
N ALA A 175 14.12 6.91 3.91
CA ALA A 175 15.36 6.21 3.56
C ALA A 175 15.36 5.61 2.15
N SER A 176 14.18 5.33 1.57
CA SER A 176 14.06 4.89 0.17
C SER A 176 14.03 6.06 -0.83
N GLY A 177 14.09 7.31 -0.38
CA GLY A 177 14.06 8.49 -1.25
C GLY A 177 12.69 8.81 -1.85
N MET A 178 11.60 8.27 -1.31
CA MET A 178 10.24 8.47 -1.83
C MET A 178 9.64 9.84 -1.46
N ALA A 179 10.19 10.47 -0.41
CA ALA A 179 9.77 11.79 0.05
C ALA A 179 10.41 12.98 -0.70
N ARG A 180 11.26 12.73 -1.71
CA ARG A 180 11.95 13.80 -2.46
C ARG A 180 10.97 14.78 -3.11
N ASP A 181 11.31 16.06 -3.06
CA ASP A 181 10.56 17.18 -3.66
C ASP A 181 9.11 17.33 -3.16
N TRP A 182 8.77 16.82 -1.97
CA TRP A 182 7.41 16.95 -1.45
C TRP A 182 6.95 18.42 -1.34
N PRO A 183 5.71 18.79 -1.73
CA PRO A 183 4.60 17.95 -2.24
C PRO A 183 4.48 17.94 -3.78
N ASP A 184 5.54 18.24 -4.54
CA ASP A 184 5.50 18.35 -6.01
C ASP A 184 5.00 17.06 -6.68
N GLY A 185 3.99 17.16 -7.55
CA GLY A 185 3.44 16.03 -8.29
C GLY A 185 2.52 15.10 -7.49
N ARG A 186 2.15 15.47 -6.25
CA ARG A 186 1.33 14.64 -5.35
C ARG A 186 -0.07 15.21 -5.18
N GLY A 187 -1.04 14.33 -5.05
CA GLY A 187 -2.42 14.71 -4.79
C GLY A 187 -3.33 13.53 -4.59
N ILE A 188 -4.60 13.86 -4.42
CA ILE A 188 -5.69 12.92 -4.25
C ILE A 188 -6.78 13.24 -5.25
N TRP A 189 -7.28 12.22 -5.92
CA TRP A 189 -8.56 12.27 -6.59
C TRP A 189 -9.59 11.52 -5.74
N HIS A 190 -10.82 12.00 -5.69
CA HIS A 190 -11.92 11.22 -5.12
C HIS A 190 -13.24 11.53 -5.83
N ASN A 191 -14.14 10.54 -5.83
CA ASN A 191 -15.51 10.74 -6.28
C ASN A 191 -16.28 11.68 -5.33
N VAL A 192 -17.43 12.18 -5.78
CA VAL A 192 -18.26 13.14 -5.01
C VAL A 192 -18.57 12.63 -3.59
N ASN A 193 -18.87 11.34 -3.46
CA ASN A 193 -19.26 10.73 -2.18
C ASN A 193 -18.07 10.27 -1.32
N LYS A 194 -16.82 10.48 -1.76
CA LYS A 194 -15.59 10.01 -1.09
C LYS A 194 -15.58 8.50 -0.77
N THR A 195 -16.24 7.70 -1.60
CA THR A 195 -16.30 6.23 -1.49
C THR A 195 -15.33 5.52 -2.44
N PHE A 196 -14.78 6.25 -3.41
CA PHE A 196 -13.73 5.81 -4.32
C PHE A 196 -12.67 6.92 -4.44
N LEU A 197 -11.41 6.59 -4.14
CA LEU A 197 -10.30 7.54 -4.05
C LEU A 197 -9.08 6.98 -4.78
N VAL A 198 -8.26 7.88 -5.31
CA VAL A 198 -6.98 7.55 -5.93
C VAL A 198 -5.91 8.50 -5.41
N TRP A 199 -4.91 7.97 -4.71
CA TRP A 199 -3.72 8.75 -4.36
C TRP A 199 -2.73 8.69 -5.52
N VAL A 200 -2.12 9.83 -5.82
CA VAL A 200 -1.18 9.98 -6.93
C VAL A 200 0.20 10.34 -6.38
N ASN A 201 1.21 9.55 -6.74
CA ASN A 201 2.64 9.72 -6.43
C ASN A 201 3.02 9.73 -4.93
N GLU A 202 2.33 8.93 -4.11
CA GLU A 202 2.73 8.70 -2.71
C GLU A 202 3.75 7.54 -2.61
N GLU A 203 3.33 6.33 -2.24
CA GLU A 203 4.20 5.15 -2.16
C GLU A 203 4.37 4.46 -3.52
N ASP A 204 3.41 4.65 -4.42
CA ASP A 204 3.38 4.12 -5.78
C ASP A 204 2.82 5.21 -6.71
N HIS A 205 2.84 5.01 -8.04
CA HIS A 205 2.26 5.98 -8.99
C HIS A 205 0.78 6.23 -8.69
N LEU A 206 0.01 5.16 -8.53
CA LEU A 206 -1.39 5.21 -8.14
C LEU A 206 -1.65 4.29 -6.96
N ARG A 207 -2.47 4.74 -6.00
CA ARG A 207 -3.11 3.89 -5.00
C ARG A 207 -4.62 4.05 -5.10
N VAL A 208 -5.28 3.03 -5.65
CA VAL A 208 -6.73 3.01 -5.89
C VAL A 208 -7.42 2.43 -4.66
N ILE A 209 -8.44 3.11 -4.14
CA ILE A 209 -9.09 2.82 -2.86
C ILE A 209 -10.61 2.87 -3.06
N SER A 210 -11.30 1.85 -2.59
CA SER A 210 -12.75 1.87 -2.36
C SER A 210 -13.00 1.69 -0.88
N MET A 211 -13.85 2.52 -0.28
CA MET A 211 -14.20 2.39 1.14
C MET A 211 -15.58 2.95 1.45
N GLN A 212 -16.17 2.49 2.54
CA GLN A 212 -17.39 3.06 3.14
C GLN A 212 -17.51 2.67 4.62
N LYS A 213 -18.41 3.34 5.35
CA LYS A 213 -18.81 2.92 6.70
C LYS A 213 -19.65 1.64 6.64
N GLY A 214 -19.61 0.86 7.72
CA GLY A 214 -20.31 -0.41 7.83
C GLY A 214 -19.61 -1.61 7.19
N GLY A 215 -20.33 -2.73 7.17
CA GLY A 215 -19.81 -4.06 6.88
C GLY A 215 -20.03 -4.60 5.46
N ASN A 216 -20.58 -3.80 4.54
CA ASN A 216 -20.83 -4.26 3.17
C ASN A 216 -19.55 -4.27 2.31
N MET A 217 -18.65 -5.21 2.59
CA MET A 217 -17.43 -5.44 1.82
C MET A 217 -17.72 -5.79 0.36
N LYS A 218 -18.85 -6.46 0.09
CA LYS A 218 -19.24 -6.84 -1.27
C LYS A 218 -19.49 -5.63 -2.16
N GLU A 219 -20.19 -4.63 -1.66
CA GLU A 219 -20.40 -3.36 -2.36
C GLU A 219 -19.08 -2.61 -2.55
N VAL A 220 -18.24 -2.53 -1.51
CA VAL A 220 -16.91 -1.92 -1.58
C VAL A 220 -16.06 -2.58 -2.67
N PHE A 221 -16.04 -3.91 -2.73
CA PHE A 221 -15.27 -4.67 -3.70
C PHE A 221 -15.84 -4.52 -5.13
N ASN A 222 -17.16 -4.50 -5.29
CA ASN A 222 -17.79 -4.26 -6.59
C ASN A 222 -17.41 -2.89 -7.17
N ARG A 223 -17.51 -1.83 -6.36
CA ARG A 223 -17.07 -0.48 -6.75
C ARG A 223 -15.56 -0.44 -7.05
N PHE A 224 -14.76 -1.13 -6.25
CA PHE A 224 -13.32 -1.25 -6.46
C PHE A 224 -12.99 -1.88 -7.82
N CYS A 225 -13.54 -3.06 -8.14
CA CYS A 225 -13.28 -3.76 -9.39
C CYS A 225 -13.76 -2.96 -10.61
N THR A 226 -14.94 -2.35 -10.52
CA THR A 226 -15.52 -1.52 -11.58
C THR A 226 -14.63 -0.31 -11.86
N GLY A 227 -14.27 0.45 -10.81
CA GLY A 227 -13.45 1.64 -10.94
C GLY A 227 -12.03 1.33 -11.42
N LEU A 228 -11.40 0.27 -10.88
CA LEU A 228 -10.06 -0.14 -11.27
C LEU A 228 -9.99 -0.59 -12.74
N THR A 229 -10.97 -1.38 -13.19
CA THR A 229 -11.06 -1.83 -14.60
C THR A 229 -11.25 -0.64 -15.54
N LYS A 230 -12.04 0.36 -15.12
CA LYS A 230 -12.24 1.59 -15.89
C LYS A 230 -10.96 2.41 -15.98
N ILE A 231 -10.24 2.59 -14.87
CA ILE A 231 -8.93 3.26 -14.85
C ILE A 231 -7.95 2.54 -15.77
N GLU A 232 -7.83 1.21 -15.67
CA GLU A 232 -6.95 0.40 -16.54
C GLU A 232 -7.27 0.60 -18.04
N SER A 233 -8.55 0.62 -18.39
CA SER A 233 -9.00 0.88 -19.76
C SER A 233 -8.63 2.28 -20.24
N LEU A 234 -8.82 3.31 -19.40
CA LEU A 234 -8.52 4.70 -19.72
C LEU A 234 -7.02 4.96 -19.93
N PHE A 235 -6.15 4.31 -19.13
CA PHE A 235 -4.70 4.35 -19.35
C PHE A 235 -4.33 3.67 -20.68
N LYS A 236 -4.95 2.52 -20.99
CA LYS A 236 -4.73 1.79 -22.24
C LYS A 236 -5.17 2.58 -23.48
N GLU A 237 -6.32 3.25 -23.41
CA GLU A 237 -6.81 4.15 -24.48
C GLU A 237 -5.81 5.28 -24.78
N ARG A 238 -5.12 5.77 -23.74
CA ARG A 238 -4.05 6.77 -23.83
C ARG A 238 -2.68 6.18 -24.20
N LYS A 239 -2.64 4.91 -24.61
CA LYS A 239 -1.43 4.16 -25.02
C LYS A 239 -0.41 3.93 -23.91
N TYR A 240 -0.85 3.98 -22.64
CA TYR A 240 -0.05 3.56 -21.50
C TYR A 240 -0.48 2.19 -21.00
N ALA A 241 0.47 1.44 -20.46
CA ALA A 241 0.21 0.18 -19.77
C ALA A 241 0.65 0.30 -18.31
N PHE A 242 0.09 -0.52 -17.44
CA PHE A 242 0.66 -0.72 -16.12
C PHE A 242 1.78 -1.76 -16.16
N MET A 243 2.77 -1.60 -15.28
CA MET A 243 3.85 -2.56 -15.07
C MET A 243 3.24 -3.87 -14.58
N TRP A 244 3.37 -4.91 -15.40
CA TRP A 244 2.79 -6.22 -15.13
C TRP A 244 3.57 -7.31 -15.87
N ASN A 245 3.79 -8.44 -15.22
CA ASN A 245 4.27 -9.66 -15.86
C ASN A 245 3.59 -10.91 -15.27
N GLU A 246 3.73 -12.05 -15.95
CA GLU A 246 3.03 -13.30 -15.58
C GLU A 246 3.48 -13.87 -14.23
N HIS A 247 4.74 -13.63 -13.84
CA HIS A 247 5.29 -14.11 -12.58
C HIS A 247 4.84 -13.23 -11.41
N LEU A 248 5.16 -11.94 -11.42
CA LEU A 248 4.95 -11.03 -10.29
C LEU A 248 3.57 -10.36 -10.28
N GLY A 249 2.77 -10.52 -11.34
CA GLY A 249 1.54 -9.75 -11.49
C GLY A 249 1.85 -8.26 -11.64
N TYR A 250 1.08 -7.40 -10.97
CA TYR A 250 1.33 -5.96 -10.96
C TYR A 250 2.58 -5.61 -10.16
N VAL A 251 3.46 -4.83 -10.77
CA VAL A 251 4.73 -4.41 -10.19
C VAL A 251 4.55 -3.09 -9.44
N LEU A 252 4.95 -3.07 -8.17
CA LEU A 252 4.91 -1.93 -7.26
C LEU A 252 6.25 -1.75 -6.56
N THR A 253 6.41 -0.62 -5.88
CA THR A 253 7.67 -0.19 -5.26
C THR A 253 8.18 -1.16 -4.21
N CYS A 254 7.31 -1.56 -3.29
CA CYS A 254 7.68 -2.48 -2.22
C CYS A 254 7.36 -3.93 -2.64
N PRO A 255 8.29 -4.90 -2.49
CA PRO A 255 8.03 -6.29 -2.82
C PRO A 255 6.81 -6.89 -2.09
N SER A 256 6.41 -6.35 -0.93
CA SER A 256 5.19 -6.81 -0.24
C SER A 256 3.89 -6.48 -0.99
N ASN A 257 3.94 -5.55 -1.94
CA ASN A 257 2.78 -5.07 -2.68
C ASN A 257 2.68 -5.71 -4.08
N LEU A 258 3.53 -6.68 -4.44
CA LEU A 258 3.44 -7.37 -5.74
C LEU A 258 2.15 -8.19 -5.88
N GLY A 259 1.91 -8.69 -7.09
CA GLY A 259 0.76 -9.52 -7.42
C GLY A 259 -0.48 -8.70 -7.69
N THR A 260 -1.49 -8.84 -6.85
CA THR A 260 -2.69 -8.01 -6.94
C THR A 260 -2.47 -6.61 -6.40
N GLY A 261 -1.46 -6.42 -5.54
CA GLY A 261 -1.28 -5.25 -4.68
C GLY A 261 -2.40 -5.02 -3.67
N LEU A 262 -3.35 -5.96 -3.59
CA LEU A 262 -4.63 -5.76 -2.91
C LEU A 262 -4.50 -5.89 -1.40
N ARG A 263 -5.04 -4.92 -0.66
CA ARG A 263 -5.31 -4.99 0.78
C ARG A 263 -6.80 -4.73 0.99
N ALA A 264 -7.55 -5.76 1.34
CA ALA A 264 -8.92 -5.64 1.81
C ALA A 264 -8.93 -5.71 3.35
N GLY A 265 -9.72 -4.88 4.01
CA GLY A 265 -9.77 -4.88 5.46
C GLY A 265 -10.96 -4.14 6.03
N VAL A 266 -11.15 -4.33 7.33
CA VAL A 266 -12.21 -3.71 8.10
C VAL A 266 -11.64 -3.03 9.34
N HIS A 267 -12.28 -1.94 9.77
CA HIS A 267 -12.13 -1.46 11.13
C HIS A 267 -13.13 -2.25 11.98
N VAL A 268 -12.64 -3.06 12.92
CA VAL A 268 -13.48 -3.98 13.70
C VAL A 268 -13.19 -3.83 15.20
N LYS A 269 -14.26 -3.78 16.00
CA LYS A 269 -14.18 -3.73 17.46
C LYS A 269 -14.01 -5.13 18.03
N LEU A 270 -12.88 -5.42 18.67
CA LEU A 270 -12.61 -6.72 19.29
C LEU A 270 -12.18 -6.58 20.76
N PRO A 271 -13.02 -6.02 21.66
CA PRO A 271 -12.61 -5.67 23.02
C PRO A 271 -12.18 -6.85 23.89
N ASN A 272 -12.68 -8.05 23.58
CA ASN A 272 -12.37 -9.29 24.32
C ASN A 272 -11.33 -10.15 23.59
N LEU A 273 -11.47 -10.31 22.26
CA LEU A 273 -10.59 -11.17 21.48
C LEU A 273 -9.15 -10.62 21.41
N SER A 274 -9.00 -9.29 21.32
CA SER A 274 -7.68 -8.63 21.28
C SER A 274 -6.82 -8.88 22.52
N LYS A 275 -7.44 -9.16 23.68
CA LYS A 275 -6.78 -9.46 24.95
C LYS A 275 -6.49 -10.95 25.15
N ASN A 276 -6.99 -11.80 24.26
CA ASN A 276 -6.79 -13.24 24.35
C ASN A 276 -5.34 -13.58 24.02
N ALA A 277 -4.69 -14.42 24.83
CA ALA A 277 -3.31 -14.85 24.60
C ALA A 277 -3.08 -15.54 23.24
N LYS A 278 -4.15 -16.07 22.62
CA LYS A 278 -4.11 -16.72 21.29
C LYS A 278 -4.42 -15.77 20.13
N PHE A 279 -4.62 -14.48 20.36
CA PHE A 279 -5.05 -13.55 19.30
C PHE A 279 -4.07 -13.52 18.12
N GLU A 280 -2.77 -13.41 18.39
CA GLU A 280 -1.74 -13.41 17.34
C GLU A 280 -1.70 -14.73 16.57
N ASP A 281 -1.90 -15.86 17.25
CA ASP A 281 -1.96 -17.18 16.61
C ASP A 281 -3.18 -17.32 15.69
N ILE A 282 -4.34 -16.77 16.10
CA ILE A 282 -5.55 -16.73 15.27
C ILE A 282 -5.28 -15.92 14.00
N LEU A 283 -4.74 -14.71 14.14
CA LEU A 283 -4.40 -13.85 13.00
C LEU A 283 -3.42 -14.55 12.05
N LYS A 284 -2.37 -15.17 12.59
CA LYS A 284 -1.37 -15.91 11.79
C LYS A 284 -1.99 -17.07 11.02
N ARG A 285 -2.86 -17.88 11.66
CA ARG A 285 -3.53 -19.02 11.02
C ARG A 285 -4.51 -18.58 9.92
N LEU A 286 -5.19 -17.46 10.13
CA LEU A 286 -6.10 -16.86 9.16
C LEU A 286 -5.38 -16.01 8.09
N ARG A 287 -4.05 -15.88 8.18
CA ARG A 287 -3.23 -15.01 7.32
C ARG A 287 -3.73 -13.57 7.32
N LEU A 288 -4.05 -13.05 8.51
CA LEU A 288 -4.51 -11.69 8.73
C LEU A 288 -3.40 -10.86 9.40
N GLN A 289 -3.37 -9.58 9.09
CA GLN A 289 -2.50 -8.61 9.77
C GLN A 289 -3.35 -7.58 10.52
N LYS A 290 -3.04 -7.34 11.79
CA LYS A 290 -3.63 -6.23 12.55
C LYS A 290 -2.83 -4.94 12.40
N ARG A 291 -3.52 -3.80 12.41
CA ARG A 291 -2.93 -2.45 12.48
C ARG A 291 -3.79 -1.56 13.38
N GLY A 292 -3.19 -0.56 14.02
CA GLY A 292 -3.93 0.47 14.77
C GLY A 292 -4.68 1.43 13.86
N THR A 293 -5.65 2.17 14.40
CA THR A 293 -6.50 3.14 13.69
C THR A 293 -5.83 4.46 13.33
N GLY A 294 -4.53 4.61 13.58
CA GLY A 294 -3.76 5.77 13.11
C GLY A 294 -3.86 7.04 13.95
N THR A 295 -4.38 7.00 15.18
CA THR A 295 -4.10 8.08 16.14
C THR A 295 -2.75 7.76 16.78
N HIS A 296 -1.70 8.47 16.38
CA HIS A 296 -0.44 8.44 17.11
C HIS A 296 -0.69 8.90 18.56
N PRO A 297 -0.07 8.26 19.58
CA PRO A 297 -0.11 8.75 20.96
C PRO A 297 0.48 10.15 21.16
N GLU A 298 1.16 10.67 20.14
CA GLU A 298 1.84 11.98 20.15
C GLU A 298 0.86 13.16 20.08
N ASP A 299 -0.40 12.95 19.64
CA ASP A 299 -1.43 14.00 19.56
C ASP A 299 -2.10 14.32 20.92
N GLN A 300 -1.57 13.79 22.03
CA GLN A 300 -1.97 14.21 23.39
C GLN A 300 -0.89 15.01 24.15
N GLY A 301 0.19 15.44 23.48
CA GLY A 301 1.22 16.29 24.07
C GLY A 301 1.09 17.76 23.68
N GLY A 302 0.70 18.63 24.62
CA GLY A 302 0.86 20.08 24.48
C GLY A 302 2.32 20.51 24.26
N PRO A 303 2.59 21.78 23.90
CA PRO A 303 3.89 22.21 23.41
C PRO A 303 4.93 22.20 24.53
N GLY A 304 5.94 21.35 24.39
CA GLY A 304 7.18 21.41 25.19
C GLY A 304 7.58 20.09 25.81
N SER A 305 8.22 19.20 25.05
CA SER A 305 9.29 18.34 25.57
C SER A 305 10.07 17.66 24.43
N THR A 306 11.37 17.88 24.45
CA THR A 306 12.39 17.26 23.58
C THR A 306 12.80 15.85 24.09
N PRO A 307 13.50 15.05 23.27
CA PRO A 307 13.29 13.60 23.15
C PRO A 307 14.27 12.71 23.95
N TRP A 308 14.05 11.40 23.82
CA TRP A 308 14.88 10.24 24.21
C TRP A 308 14.54 9.56 25.56
N SER A 309 13.93 8.37 25.49
CA SER A 309 14.46 7.13 26.09
C SER A 309 13.55 5.93 25.72
N THR A 310 14.16 4.85 25.25
CA THR A 310 13.48 3.57 24.96
C THR A 310 13.80 2.58 26.07
N GLU A 311 12.87 2.37 26.99
CA GLU A 311 12.70 1.09 27.69
C GLU A 311 11.21 0.70 27.65
N PRO A 312 10.89 -0.59 27.54
CA PRO A 312 9.53 -1.04 27.31
C PRO A 312 8.78 -1.11 28.65
N HIS A 313 7.92 -0.16 28.93
CA HIS A 313 6.96 -0.29 30.03
C HIS A 313 5.62 -0.79 29.52
N SER A 314 5.36 -2.05 29.89
CA SER A 314 4.10 -2.75 29.85
C SER A 314 3.08 -2.08 30.77
N SER A 315 2.36 -1.07 30.29
CA SER A 315 1.00 -0.70 30.74
C SER A 315 0.62 0.65 30.15
N SER A 316 -0.15 0.66 29.06
CA SER A 316 -0.91 1.86 28.69
C SER A 316 -2.34 1.44 28.39
N THR A 317 -3.23 1.82 29.31
CA THR A 317 -4.68 1.76 29.18
C THR A 317 -5.13 2.75 28.09
N SER A 318 -5.36 2.25 26.87
CA SER A 318 -6.04 2.97 25.80
C SER A 318 -7.49 2.45 25.66
N PRO A 319 -8.46 3.30 25.26
CA PRO A 319 -9.88 2.92 25.14
C PRO A 319 -10.07 1.80 24.09
N PRO A 320 -11.21 1.06 24.07
CA PRO A 320 -11.31 -0.27 23.46
C PRO A 320 -10.79 -0.29 22.02
N LEU A 321 -9.71 -1.04 21.82
CA LEU A 321 -8.99 -1.19 20.57
C LEU A 321 -9.97 -1.43 19.41
N THR A 322 -10.08 -0.44 18.54
CA THR A 322 -10.58 -0.66 17.19
C THR A 322 -9.37 -1.20 16.43
N ASP A 323 -9.38 -2.50 16.13
CA ASP A 323 -8.30 -3.11 15.37
C ASP A 323 -8.67 -3.06 13.88
N ILE A 324 -7.72 -2.66 13.03
CA ILE A 324 -7.86 -2.88 11.59
C ILE A 324 -7.44 -4.32 11.33
N ILE A 325 -8.37 -5.16 10.90
CA ILE A 325 -8.04 -6.49 10.40
C ILE A 325 -7.96 -6.43 8.88
N VAL A 326 -6.76 -6.68 8.35
CA VAL A 326 -6.48 -6.70 6.91
C VAL A 326 -6.34 -8.15 6.45
N ILE A 327 -7.12 -8.53 5.45
CA ILE A 327 -6.93 -9.74 4.64
C ILE A 327 -5.71 -9.49 3.75
N HIS A 328 -4.72 -10.35 3.90
CA HIS A 328 -3.35 -10.13 3.44
C HIS A 328 -3.19 -10.05 1.92
N GLN A 329 -2.17 -9.30 1.51
CA GLN A 329 -1.59 -9.25 0.16
C GLN A 329 -0.90 -10.57 -0.15
N ASP A 330 -1.62 -11.50 -0.74
CA ASP A 330 -0.98 -12.69 -1.27
C ASP A 330 -0.88 -12.57 -2.79
N LEU A 331 0.28 -12.94 -3.36
CA LEU A 331 0.42 -13.26 -4.79
C LEU A 331 -0.55 -14.40 -5.21
N VAL A 332 -1.16 -15.07 -4.25
CA VAL A 332 -2.25 -16.03 -4.39
C VAL A 332 -3.44 -15.53 -3.57
N VAL A 333 -4.25 -14.63 -4.12
CA VAL A 333 -5.50 -14.24 -3.44
C VAL A 333 -6.58 -15.27 -3.78
N VAL A 334 -7.05 -16.02 -2.78
CA VAL A 334 -8.39 -16.61 -2.80
C VAL A 334 -9.16 -15.93 -1.68
N ILE A 335 -10.04 -14.99 -2.03
CA ILE A 335 -10.89 -14.29 -1.06
C ILE A 335 -11.98 -15.26 -0.62
N TRP A 336 -11.78 -15.97 0.49
CA TRP A 336 -12.85 -16.74 1.14
C TRP A 336 -13.44 -15.92 2.29
N PHE A 337 -14.60 -15.31 2.10
CA PHE A 337 -15.49 -14.95 3.21
C PHE A 337 -16.52 -16.06 3.37
N LYS A 338 -16.09 -17.21 3.91
CA LYS A 338 -17.04 -18.26 4.26
C LYS A 338 -17.71 -17.87 5.57
N ALA A 339 -18.90 -17.29 5.50
CA ALA A 339 -19.82 -17.25 6.63
C ALA A 339 -20.24 -18.70 6.92
N SER A 340 -19.89 -19.20 8.11
CA SER A 340 -20.41 -20.45 8.65
C SER A 340 -21.64 -20.19 9.50
#